data_AF-C6E5R9-F1
#
_entry.id   AF-C6E5R9-F1
#
_cell.length_a   1.000
_cell.length_b   1.000
_cell.length_c   1.000
_cell.angle_alpha   90.00
_cell.angle_beta   90.00
_cell.angle_gamma   90.00
#
_symmetry.space_group_name_H-M   'P 1'
#
loop_
_entity.id
_entity.type
_entity.pdbx_description
1 polymer ?
#
loop_
_entity_poly.entity_id
_entity_poly.type
_entity_poly.pdbx_seq_one_letter_code
_entity_poly.pdbx_strand_id
1 'polypeptide(L)'
;MAKKHIIGLAVLSVLAIGGSALADEPETKNPPLGTPQEYKACLDLQDALKVRRLALDQRISENNNTVVLLQVQARELVKTQKKLVLSDEVQVHDFNDLTEEHNRRIVAAEKVTERVKREHELFSNDTLEYNRKCATLVMSVNVRDAVVNERDGAANESTTAAPSALSASSAPSVGE
;
A
#
# COMPACT_ATOMS: atom_id res chain seq x y z
N MET A 1 -32.88 -34.30 -4.29
CA MET A 1 -31.96 -35.27 -3.66
C MET A 1 -30.58 -34.63 -3.57
N ALA A 2 -30.14 -34.23 -2.38
CA ALA A 2 -28.92 -33.45 -2.19
C ALA A 2 -27.72 -34.38 -1.93
N LYS A 3 -26.69 -34.29 -2.79
CA LYS A 3 -25.45 -35.06 -2.69
C LYS A 3 -24.48 -34.31 -1.77
N LYS A 4 -24.34 -34.77 -0.52
CA LYS A 4 -23.29 -34.31 0.42
C LYS A 4 -21.96 -34.93 0.00
N HIS A 5 -21.00 -34.10 -0.41
CA HIS A 5 -19.61 -34.52 -0.56
C HIS A 5 -18.85 -34.23 0.73
N ILE A 6 -18.48 -35.30 1.43
CA ILE A 6 -17.57 -35.30 2.57
C ILE A 6 -16.16 -35.30 1.98
N ILE A 7 -15.47 -34.16 2.05
CA ILE A 7 -14.05 -34.05 1.69
C ILE A 7 -13.26 -34.47 2.92
N GLY A 8 -12.71 -35.68 2.88
CA GLY A 8 -11.85 -36.24 3.92
C GLY A 8 -10.50 -35.53 3.96
N LEU A 9 -10.19 -34.92 5.11
CA LEU A 9 -8.92 -34.28 5.40
C LEU A 9 -7.91 -35.38 5.79
N ALA A 10 -7.04 -35.77 4.84
CA ALA A 10 -5.95 -36.70 5.12
C ALA A 10 -4.79 -35.93 5.79
N VAL A 11 -4.67 -36.07 7.11
CA VAL A 11 -3.51 -35.61 7.88
C VAL A 11 -2.38 -36.61 7.69
N LEU A 12 -1.46 -36.30 6.77
CA LEU A 12 -0.24 -37.09 6.57
C LEU A 12 0.84 -36.58 7.55
N SER A 13 0.90 -37.15 8.74
CA SER A 13 2.01 -36.93 9.68
C SER A 13 3.23 -37.74 9.25
N VAL A 14 4.17 -37.08 8.56
CA VAL A 14 5.51 -37.63 8.33
C VAL A 14 6.42 -37.15 9.45
N LEU A 15 6.58 -37.99 10.47
CA LEU A 15 7.69 -37.92 11.43
C LEU A 15 8.94 -38.50 10.75
N ALA A 16 9.79 -37.62 10.21
CA ALA A 16 11.14 -37.99 9.80
C ALA A 16 12.07 -37.87 11.02
N ILE A 17 12.52 -39.04 11.48
CA ILE A 17 13.51 -39.26 12.53
C ILE A 17 14.91 -38.99 11.96
N GLY A 18 15.70 -38.22 12.69
CA GLY A 18 17.11 -38.53 12.98
C GLY A 18 18.11 -38.46 11.84
N GLY A 19 18.83 -37.35 11.78
CA GLY A 19 20.09 -37.22 11.06
C GLY A 19 20.83 -35.96 11.52
N SER A 20 21.39 -35.98 12.73
CA SER A 20 22.32 -34.95 13.20
C SER A 20 23.65 -35.10 12.47
N ALA A 21 23.70 -34.62 11.23
CA ALA A 21 24.96 -34.23 10.63
C ALA A 21 25.44 -32.99 11.40
N LEU A 22 26.47 -33.15 12.23
CA LEU A 22 27.27 -32.03 12.73
C LEU A 22 27.98 -31.46 11.51
N ALA A 23 27.30 -30.55 10.81
CA ALA A 23 27.91 -29.73 9.79
C ALA A 23 29.00 -28.91 10.47
N ASP A 24 30.24 -29.02 9.99
CA ASP A 24 31.32 -28.10 10.31
C ASP A 24 30.78 -26.67 10.26
N GLU A 25 30.82 -25.96 11.40
CA GLU A 25 30.53 -24.53 11.42
C GLU A 25 31.51 -23.86 10.45
N PRO A 26 31.03 -23.27 9.34
CA PRO A 26 31.93 -22.53 8.47
C PRO A 26 32.55 -21.42 9.31
N GLU A 27 33.89 -21.30 9.30
CA GLU A 27 34.60 -20.20 9.96
C GLU A 27 33.88 -18.88 9.63
N THR A 28 33.15 -18.35 10.61
CA THR A 28 32.36 -17.13 10.48
C THR A 28 33.34 -15.97 10.42
N LYS A 29 33.84 -15.69 9.22
CA LYS A 29 34.46 -14.41 8.91
C LYS A 29 33.38 -13.37 9.18
N ASN A 30 33.61 -12.55 10.22
CA ASN A 30 32.70 -11.46 10.56
C ASN A 30 32.40 -10.67 9.28
N PRO A 31 31.12 -10.43 8.94
CA PRO A 31 30.79 -9.66 7.75
C PRO A 31 31.47 -8.29 7.82
N PRO A 32 31.91 -7.74 6.67
CA PRO A 32 32.52 -6.43 6.65
C PRO A 32 31.55 -5.40 7.24
N LEU A 33 32.08 -4.47 8.05
CA LEU A 33 31.29 -3.38 8.58
C LEU A 33 30.91 -2.43 7.45
N GLY A 34 29.68 -1.93 7.49
CA GLY A 34 29.21 -0.88 6.61
C GLY A 34 29.88 0.46 6.89
N THR A 35 29.69 1.38 5.96
CA THR A 35 30.19 2.76 6.02
C THR A 35 29.11 3.73 6.55
N PRO A 36 29.51 4.90 7.10
CA PRO A 36 28.54 5.94 7.48
C PRO A 36 27.61 6.35 6.32
N GLN A 37 28.14 6.42 5.10
CA GLN A 37 27.39 6.80 3.90
C GLN A 37 26.34 5.76 3.52
N GLU A 38 26.67 4.46 3.59
CA GLU A 38 25.71 3.37 3.37
C GLU A 38 24.60 3.40 4.42
N TYR A 39 24.94 3.65 5.68
CA TYR A 39 23.94 3.75 6.74
C TYR A 39 23.01 4.96 6.53
N LYS A 40 23.55 6.13 6.16
CA LYS A 40 22.75 7.32 5.81
C LYS A 40 21.80 7.03 4.65
N ALA A 41 22.28 6.39 3.58
CA ALA A 41 21.45 6.00 2.44
C ALA A 41 20.34 5.02 2.84
N CYS A 42 20.62 4.09 3.75
CA CYS A 42 19.61 3.18 4.30
C CYS A 42 18.53 3.93 5.10
N LEU A 43 18.90 4.92 5.91
CA LEU A 43 17.94 5.75 6.64
C LEU A 43 17.08 6.59 5.68
N ASP A 44 17.67 7.17 4.65
CA ASP A 44 16.93 7.92 3.62
C ASP A 44 15.94 7.02 2.86
N LEU A 45 16.36 5.81 2.49
CA LEU A 45 15.48 4.83 1.86
C LEU A 45 14.36 4.38 2.80
N GLN A 46 14.66 4.19 4.09
CA GLN A 46 13.66 3.85 5.11
C GLN A 46 12.59 4.95 5.21
N ASP A 47 12.99 6.21 5.25
CA ASP A 47 12.06 7.34 5.35
C ASP A 47 11.22 7.49 4.08
N ALA A 48 11.82 7.30 2.90
CA ALA A 48 11.08 7.25 1.64
C ALA A 48 10.05 6.11 1.61
N LEU A 49 10.41 4.92 2.11
CA LEU A 49 9.48 3.79 2.22
C LEU A 49 8.33 4.06 3.19
N LYS A 50 8.58 4.71 4.33
CA LYS A 50 7.52 5.11 5.27
C LYS A 50 6.50 6.05 4.59
N VAL A 51 6.97 7.07 3.88
CA VAL A 51 6.09 8.00 3.14
C VAL A 51 5.28 7.27 2.08
N ARG A 52 5.93 6.40 1.29
CA ARG A 52 5.25 5.57 0.29
C ARG A 52 4.20 4.65 0.91
N ARG A 53 4.49 4.06 2.07
CA ARG A 53 3.57 3.19 2.78
C ARG A 53 2.28 3.92 3.16
N LEU A 54 2.40 5.10 3.76
CA LEU A 54 1.24 5.92 4.14
C LEU A 54 0.38 6.27 2.92
N ALA A 55 1.01 6.67 1.81
CA ALA A 55 0.29 6.98 0.57
C ALA A 55 -0.41 5.75 -0.03
N LEU A 56 0.22 4.58 0.01
CA LEU A 56 -0.38 3.33 -0.44
C LEU A 56 -1.56 2.91 0.45
N ASP A 57 -1.41 2.99 1.77
CA ASP A 57 -2.49 2.66 2.72
C ASP A 57 -3.71 3.57 2.53
N GLN A 58 -3.48 4.86 2.27
CA GLN A 58 -4.55 5.80 1.91
C GLN A 58 -5.28 5.37 0.63
N ARG A 59 -4.53 5.05 -0.44
CA ARG A 59 -5.12 4.62 -1.72
C ARG A 59 -5.88 3.29 -1.62
N ILE A 60 -5.40 2.36 -0.79
CA ILE A 60 -6.11 1.12 -0.47
C ILE A 60 -7.44 1.44 0.23
N SER A 61 -7.43 2.34 1.21
CA SER A 61 -8.64 2.76 1.92
C SER A 61 -9.66 3.40 0.98
N GLU A 62 -9.24 4.32 0.12
CA GLU A 62 -10.08 4.97 -0.89
C GLU A 62 -10.68 3.96 -1.89
N ASN A 63 -9.87 3.01 -2.36
CA ASN A 63 -10.35 1.94 -3.24
C ASN A 63 -11.39 1.05 -2.54
N ASN A 64 -11.14 0.65 -1.30
CA ASN A 64 -12.09 -0.15 -0.52
C ASN A 64 -13.42 0.58 -0.30
N ASN A 65 -13.38 1.87 0.04
CA ASN A 65 -14.58 2.70 0.17
C ASN A 65 -15.36 2.77 -1.15
N THR A 66 -14.67 2.92 -2.27
CA THR A 66 -15.28 2.92 -3.62
C THR A 66 -16.00 1.59 -3.88
N VAL A 67 -15.36 0.45 -3.59
CA VAL A 67 -15.97 -0.88 -3.74
C VAL A 67 -17.21 -1.02 -2.87
N VAL A 68 -17.17 -0.56 -1.62
CA VAL A 68 -18.35 -0.59 -0.73
C VAL A 68 -19.50 0.24 -1.29
N LEU A 69 -19.24 1.44 -1.80
CA LEU A 69 -20.25 2.29 -2.43
C LEU A 69 -20.87 1.62 -3.67
N LEU A 70 -20.06 0.97 -4.50
CA LEU A 70 -20.56 0.20 -5.65
C LEU A 70 -21.43 -0.98 -5.20
N GLN A 71 -21.07 -1.69 -4.14
CA GLN A 71 -21.91 -2.77 -3.59
C GLN A 71 -23.25 -2.24 -3.06
N VAL A 72 -23.27 -1.06 -2.45
CA VAL A 72 -24.53 -0.40 -2.04
C VAL A 72 -25.37 -0.07 -3.27
N GLN A 73 -24.79 0.56 -4.30
CA GLN A 73 -25.50 0.89 -5.54
C GLN A 73 -26.07 -0.36 -6.24
N ALA A 74 -25.30 -1.44 -6.30
CA ALA A 74 -25.77 -2.71 -6.86
C ALA A 74 -27.00 -3.26 -6.12
N ARG A 75 -27.02 -3.18 -4.77
CA ARG A 75 -28.19 -3.57 -3.98
C ARG A 75 -29.40 -2.69 -4.25
N GLU A 76 -29.21 -1.38 -4.41
CA GLU A 76 -30.30 -0.47 -4.78
C GLU A 76 -30.84 -0.76 -6.18
N LEU A 77 -29.97 -1.01 -7.18
CA LEU A 77 -30.40 -1.44 -8.52
C LEU A 77 -31.25 -2.72 -8.47
N VAL A 78 -30.84 -3.72 -7.69
CA VAL A 78 -31.64 -4.94 -7.51
C VAL A 78 -33.01 -4.65 -6.88
N LYS A 79 -33.10 -3.70 -5.93
CA LYS A 79 -34.38 -3.28 -5.36
C LYS A 79 -35.24 -2.53 -6.38
N THR A 80 -34.65 -1.65 -7.19
CA THR A 80 -35.35 -0.92 -8.25
C THR A 80 -35.88 -1.88 -9.31
N GLN A 81 -35.06 -2.86 -9.73
CA GLN A 81 -35.46 -3.90 -10.68
C GLN A 81 -36.69 -4.68 -10.21
N LYS A 82 -36.80 -4.99 -8.91
CA LYS A 82 -37.98 -5.68 -8.35
C LYS A 82 -39.26 -4.87 -8.39
N LYS A 83 -39.16 -3.53 -8.46
CA LYS A 83 -40.30 -2.61 -8.54
C LYS A 83 -40.61 -2.18 -9.97
N LEU A 84 -39.79 -2.60 -10.92
CA LEU A 84 -39.85 -2.18 -12.31
C LEU A 84 -41.14 -2.70 -12.98
N VAL A 85 -41.91 -1.80 -13.57
CA VAL A 85 -43.06 -2.17 -14.39
C VAL A 85 -42.58 -2.38 -15.82
N LEU A 86 -42.41 -3.64 -16.23
CA LEU A 86 -41.82 -3.98 -17.53
C LEU A 86 -42.63 -3.53 -18.75
N SER A 87 -43.92 -3.22 -18.57
CA SER A 87 -44.77 -2.67 -19.63
C SER A 87 -44.63 -1.15 -19.80
N ASP A 88 -43.93 -0.48 -18.88
CA ASP A 88 -43.67 0.95 -18.94
C ASP A 88 -42.27 1.19 -19.54
N GLU A 89 -42.24 1.58 -20.82
CA GLU A 89 -41.00 1.77 -21.57
C GLU A 89 -40.10 2.85 -20.96
N VAL A 90 -40.68 3.89 -20.35
CA VAL A 90 -39.92 4.98 -19.72
C VAL A 90 -39.19 4.46 -18.49
N GLN A 91 -39.88 3.69 -17.63
CA GLN A 91 -39.23 3.09 -16.46
C GLN A 91 -38.13 2.10 -16.83
N VAL A 92 -38.34 1.30 -17.89
CA VAL A 92 -37.33 0.37 -18.39
C VAL A 92 -36.10 1.12 -18.91
N HIS A 93 -36.30 2.20 -19.66
CA HIS A 93 -35.22 3.05 -20.14
C HIS A 93 -34.41 3.66 -18.99
N ASP A 94 -35.07 4.31 -18.02
CA ASP A 94 -34.40 4.92 -16.87
C ASP A 94 -33.60 3.90 -16.05
N PHE A 95 -34.14 2.69 -15.88
CA PHE A 95 -33.43 1.61 -15.19
C PHE A 95 -32.19 1.14 -15.97
N ASN A 96 -32.28 1.06 -17.30
CA ASN A 96 -31.16 0.71 -18.15
C ASN A 96 -30.04 1.76 -18.07
N ASP A 97 -30.40 3.05 -18.08
CA ASP A 97 -29.43 4.14 -17.93
C ASP A 97 -28.69 4.08 -16.58
N LEU A 98 -29.41 3.82 -15.49
CA LEU A 98 -28.81 3.63 -14.17
C LEU A 98 -27.88 2.43 -14.12
N THR A 99 -28.26 1.33 -14.78
CA THR A 99 -27.45 0.12 -14.87
C THR A 99 -26.19 0.35 -15.71
N GLU A 100 -26.30 1.05 -16.83
CA GLU A 100 -25.15 1.40 -17.67
C GLU A 100 -24.16 2.28 -16.93
N GLU A 101 -24.64 3.32 -16.23
CA GLU A 101 -23.79 4.19 -15.42
C GLU A 101 -23.09 3.41 -14.30
N HIS A 102 -23.79 2.51 -13.61
CA HIS A 102 -23.18 1.66 -12.60
C HIS A 102 -22.09 0.75 -13.19
N ASN A 103 -22.33 0.15 -14.35
CA ASN A 103 -21.35 -0.68 -15.05
C ASN A 103 -20.11 0.13 -15.46
N ARG A 104 -20.27 1.37 -15.94
CA ARG A 104 -19.14 2.27 -16.23
C ARG A 104 -18.29 2.53 -14.99
N ARG A 105 -18.93 2.73 -13.83
CA ARG A 105 -18.22 2.94 -12.55
C ARG A 105 -17.49 1.69 -12.07
N ILE A 106 -18.06 0.49 -12.27
CA ILE A 106 -17.37 -0.78 -11.97
C ILE A 106 -16.08 -0.87 -12.79
N VAL A 107 -16.15 -0.68 -14.12
CA VAL A 107 -14.97 -0.74 -14.99
C VAL A 107 -13.91 0.28 -14.59
N ALA A 108 -14.33 1.49 -14.18
CA ALA A 108 -13.40 2.50 -13.66
C ALA A 108 -12.74 2.05 -12.34
N ALA A 109 -13.51 1.50 -11.40
CA ALA A 109 -13.01 1.01 -10.11
C ALA A 109 -12.09 -0.22 -10.26
N GLU A 110 -12.34 -1.09 -11.23
CA GLU A 110 -11.45 -2.21 -11.57
C GLU A 110 -10.07 -1.71 -12.01
N LYS A 111 -10.02 -0.67 -12.86
CA LYS A 111 -8.76 -0.04 -13.28
C LYS A 111 -7.98 0.55 -12.09
N VAL A 112 -8.69 1.14 -11.14
CA VAL A 112 -8.08 1.67 -9.90
C VAL A 112 -7.58 0.53 -9.03
N THR A 113 -8.37 -0.53 -8.85
CA THR A 113 -7.97 -1.72 -8.08
C THR A 113 -6.70 -2.36 -8.65
N GLU A 114 -6.63 -2.54 -9.97
CA GLU A 114 -5.44 -3.07 -10.65
C GLU A 114 -4.22 -2.15 -10.51
N ARG A 115 -4.42 -0.83 -10.48
CA ARG A 115 -3.33 0.12 -10.20
C ARG A 115 -2.82 -0.03 -8.76
N VAL A 116 -3.72 -0.04 -7.78
CA VAL A 116 -3.37 -0.20 -6.36
C VAL A 116 -2.64 -1.52 -6.12
N LYS A 117 -3.08 -2.60 -6.77
CA LYS A 117 -2.40 -3.89 -6.73
C LYS A 117 -0.96 -3.81 -7.25
N ARG A 118 -0.74 -3.21 -8.42
CA ARG A 118 0.62 -3.02 -8.96
C ARG A 118 1.49 -2.14 -8.05
N GLU A 119 0.93 -1.08 -7.48
CA GLU A 119 1.66 -0.24 -6.52
C GLU A 119 2.05 -1.00 -5.26
N HIS A 120 1.17 -1.88 -4.76
CA HIS A 120 1.47 -2.75 -3.63
C HIS A 120 2.58 -3.77 -3.96
N GLU A 121 2.56 -4.38 -5.15
CA GLU A 121 3.62 -5.27 -5.61
C GLU A 121 4.96 -4.55 -5.72
N LEU A 122 4.98 -3.34 -6.28
CA LEU A 122 6.19 -2.49 -6.35
C LEU A 122 6.71 -2.14 -4.95
N PHE A 123 5.83 -1.72 -4.03
CA PHE A 123 6.21 -1.43 -2.65
C PHE A 123 6.80 -2.65 -1.93
N SER A 124 6.23 -3.84 -2.16
CA SER A 124 6.76 -5.10 -1.63
C SER A 124 8.16 -5.40 -2.15
N ASN A 125 8.39 -5.22 -3.46
CA ASN A 125 9.70 -5.41 -4.08
C ASN A 125 10.74 -4.41 -3.53
N ASP A 126 10.38 -3.13 -3.42
CA ASP A 126 11.25 -2.09 -2.85
C ASP A 126 11.60 -2.42 -1.39
N THR A 127 10.64 -2.93 -0.62
CA THR A 127 10.85 -3.33 0.78
C THR A 127 11.78 -4.53 0.87
N LEU A 128 11.65 -5.52 -0.03
CA LEU A 128 12.57 -6.65 -0.10
C LEU A 128 13.99 -6.21 -0.47
N GLU A 129 14.12 -5.27 -1.40
CA GLU A 129 15.42 -4.69 -1.76
C GLU A 129 16.05 -3.92 -0.61
N TYR A 130 15.27 -3.09 0.09
CA TYR A 130 15.69 -2.42 1.32
C TYR A 130 16.17 -3.43 2.36
N ASN A 131 15.40 -4.49 2.62
CA ASN A 131 15.78 -5.50 3.61
C ASN A 131 17.08 -6.21 3.22
N ARG A 132 17.28 -6.54 1.93
CA ARG A 132 18.52 -7.16 1.44
C ARG A 132 19.74 -6.27 1.64
N LYS A 133 19.61 -4.97 1.39
CA LYS A 133 20.73 -4.00 1.46
C LYS A 133 20.99 -3.50 2.88
N CYS A 134 19.94 -3.23 3.63
CA CYS A 134 20.01 -2.44 4.85
C CYS A 134 19.81 -3.26 6.13
N ALA A 135 19.02 -4.34 6.11
CA ALA A 135 18.81 -5.16 7.31
C ALA A 135 20.02 -6.04 7.65
N THR A 136 20.89 -6.28 6.66
CA THR A 136 22.14 -7.05 6.80
C THR A 136 23.36 -6.16 7.04
N LEU A 137 23.19 -4.84 7.00
CA LEU A 137 24.28 -3.88 7.19
C LEU A 137 24.72 -3.88 8.66
N VAL A 138 25.91 -4.43 8.92
CA VAL A 138 26.50 -4.42 10.26
C VAL A 138 27.27 -3.12 10.45
N MET A 139 26.87 -2.32 11.44
CA MET A 139 27.51 -1.04 11.74
C MET A 139 28.12 -1.03 13.13
N SER A 140 29.23 -0.29 13.29
CA SER A 140 29.70 0.04 14.63
C SER A 140 28.73 1.01 15.31
N VAL A 141 28.55 0.85 16.63
CA VAL A 141 27.67 1.71 17.43
C VAL A 141 28.05 3.19 17.30
N ASN A 142 29.35 3.50 17.35
CA ASN A 142 29.83 4.87 17.24
C ASN A 142 29.46 5.53 15.91
N VAL A 143 29.56 4.80 14.79
CA VAL A 143 29.19 5.32 13.47
C VAL A 143 27.68 5.50 13.37
N ARG A 144 26.91 4.52 13.85
CA ARG A 144 25.44 4.60 13.88
C ARG A 144 24.99 5.85 14.64
N ASP A 145 25.49 6.04 15.85
CA ASP A 145 25.08 7.13 16.73
C ASP A 145 25.53 8.49 16.17
N ALA A 146 26.72 8.57 15.57
CA ALA A 146 27.18 9.79 14.88
C ALA A 146 26.26 10.18 13.72
N VAL A 147 25.86 9.22 12.87
CA VAL A 147 24.96 9.48 11.73
C VAL A 147 23.57 9.88 12.20
N VAL A 148 23.03 9.24 13.24
CA VAL A 148 21.72 9.59 13.81
C VAL A 148 21.76 11.01 14.38
N ASN A 149 22.78 11.33 15.19
CA ASN A 149 22.93 12.68 15.76
C ASN A 149 23.09 13.76 14.68
N GLU A 150 23.83 13.49 13.59
CA GLU A 150 23.94 14.42 12.45
C GLU A 150 22.57 14.69 11.82
N ARG A 151 21.75 13.66 11.62
CA ARG A 151 20.40 13.79 11.04
C ARG A 151 19.47 14.58 11.96
N ASP A 152 19.49 14.28 13.25
CA ASP A 152 18.65 14.97 14.23
C ASP A 152 19.06 16.44 14.39
N GLY A 153 20.37 16.73 14.37
CA GLY A 153 20.90 18.10 14.35
C GLY A 153 20.49 18.87 13.09
N ALA A 154 20.63 18.25 11.91
CA ALA A 154 20.26 18.88 10.63
C ALA A 154 18.75 19.14 10.51
N ALA A 155 17.89 18.29 11.07
CA ALA A 155 16.45 18.51 11.11
C ALA A 155 16.06 19.76 11.92
N ASN A 156 16.80 20.04 12.99
CA ASN A 156 16.56 21.20 13.85
C ASN A 156 17.06 22.51 13.23
N GLU A 157 18.15 22.50 12.48
CA GLU A 157 18.65 23.70 11.77
C GLU A 157 17.78 24.07 10.56
N SER A 158 17.22 23.09 9.84
CA SER A 158 16.30 23.30 8.71
C SER A 158 15.00 24.03 9.09
N THR A 159 14.60 24.01 10.37
CA THR A 159 13.37 24.67 10.85
C THR A 159 13.58 26.17 11.12
N THR A 160 14.82 26.65 11.19
CA THR A 160 15.15 28.05 11.55
C THR A 160 15.34 28.96 10.33
N ALA A 161 15.35 28.42 9.10
CA ALA A 161 15.67 29.16 7.88
C ALA A 161 14.47 29.42 6.94
N ALA A 162 13.27 29.69 7.48
CA ALA A 162 12.16 30.20 6.67
C ALA A 162 12.10 31.74 6.75
N PRO A 163 12.45 32.48 5.67
CA PRO A 163 12.33 33.93 5.66
C PRO A 163 10.85 34.33 5.55
N SER A 164 10.44 35.19 6.48
CA SER A 164 9.27 36.05 6.38
C SER A 164 9.27 36.79 5.04
N ALA A 165 8.42 36.34 4.12
CA ALA A 165 8.03 37.11 2.94
C ALA A 165 6.50 37.06 2.79
N LEU A 166 5.80 37.53 3.83
CA LEU A 166 4.46 38.07 3.69
C LEU A 166 4.62 39.52 3.20
N SER A 167 4.45 39.74 1.89
CA SER A 167 4.16 41.06 1.36
C SER A 167 3.04 40.94 0.33
N ALA A 168 1.96 41.65 0.64
CA ALA A 168 0.71 41.87 -0.07
C ALA A 168 0.82 42.06 -1.59
N SER A 169 -0.27 41.76 -2.32
CA SER A 169 -0.95 42.77 -3.14
C SER A 169 -2.22 42.23 -3.84
N SER A 170 -3.36 42.79 -3.42
CA SER A 170 -4.48 43.28 -4.24
C SER A 170 -5.26 42.32 -5.17
N ALA A 171 -6.48 41.98 -4.74
CA ALA A 171 -7.57 41.56 -5.62
C ALA A 171 -8.22 42.79 -6.30
N PRO A 172 -8.53 42.78 -7.60
CA PRO A 172 -9.37 43.79 -8.20
C PRO A 172 -10.85 43.46 -8.04
N SER A 173 -11.58 44.47 -7.60
CA SER A 173 -13.04 44.63 -7.59
C SER A 173 -13.65 44.28 -8.96
N VAL A 174 -14.62 43.37 -8.97
CA VAL A 174 -15.52 43.15 -10.12
C VAL A 174 -16.63 44.20 -10.04
N GLY A 175 -16.63 45.13 -11.00
CA GLY A 175 -17.71 46.08 -11.22
C GLY A 175 -18.91 45.43 -11.93
N GLU A 176 -20.05 46.07 -11.72
CA GLU A 176 -21.43 45.77 -12.14
C GLU A 176 -21.63 45.25 -13.58
#